data_AF-A0A6J7BAN8-F1
#
_entry.id   AF-A0A6J7BAN8-F1
#
_cell.length_a   1.000
_cell.length_b   1.000
_cell.length_c   1.000
_cell.angle_alpha   90.00
_cell.angle_beta   90.00
_cell.angle_gamma   90.00
#
_symmetry.space_group_name_H-M   'P 1'
#
loop_
_entity.id
_entity.type
_entity.pdbx_description
1 polymer ?
#
loop_
_entity_poly.entity_id
_entity_poly.type
_entity_poly.pdbx_seq_one_letter_code
_entity_poly.pdbx_strand_id
1 'polypeptide(L)' 'MQSTVIAPDSLITGGTSIGARCLIGAATVIDDCIIGDAVTIEDGAHLSHSFIAHGATISAGTVKNGHYLSKKLDLPIPL' A
#
# COMPACT_ATOMS: atom_id res chain seq x y z
N MET A 1 16.24 -8.89 -11.12
CA MET A 1 15.77 -8.86 -9.72
C MET A 1 15.41 -7.41 -9.43
N GLN A 2 14.13 -7.11 -9.18
CA GLN A 2 13.72 -5.75 -8.83
C GLN A 2 13.63 -5.67 -7.31
N SER A 3 14.32 -4.71 -6.69
CA SER A 3 14.19 -4.47 -5.25
C SER A 3 12.91 -3.70 -4.97
N THR A 4 12.40 -3.78 -3.73
CA THR A 4 11.36 -2.86 -3.27
C THR A 4 11.96 -1.46 -3.17
N VAL A 5 11.28 -0.47 -3.75
CA VAL A 5 11.68 0.94 -3.75
C VAL A 5 10.63 1.74 -3.02
N ILE A 6 11.07 2.58 -2.09
CA ILE A 6 10.23 3.39 -1.24
C ILE A 6 10.71 4.83 -1.34
N ALA A 7 9.82 5.76 -1.67
CA ALA A 7 10.16 7.17 -1.72
C ALA A 7 10.63 7.68 -0.34
N PRO A 8 11.66 8.53 -0.28
CA PRO A 8 12.32 8.92 0.97
C PRO A 8 11.44 9.73 1.92
N ASP A 9 10.37 10.33 1.41
CA ASP A 9 9.39 11.14 2.13
C ASP A 9 8.09 10.39 2.44
N SER A 10 8.01 9.10 2.12
CA SER A 10 6.89 8.26 2.55
C SER A 10 6.96 8.00 4.06
N LEU A 11 5.79 7.99 4.69
CA LEU A 11 5.64 7.65 6.10
C LEU A 11 5.06 6.24 6.23
N ILE A 12 5.85 5.33 6.80
CA ILE A 12 5.45 3.95 7.06
C ILE A 12 5.51 3.71 8.56
N THR A 13 4.35 3.45 9.17
CA THR A 13 4.19 3.35 10.62
C THR A 13 3.39 2.12 11.03
N GLY A 14 3.31 1.89 12.35
CA GLY A 14 2.59 0.77 12.93
C GLY A 14 3.25 -0.58 12.64
N GLY A 15 2.45 -1.64 12.62
CA GLY A 15 2.81 -3.00 12.24
C GLY A 15 2.81 -3.23 10.72
N THR A 16 3.21 -2.24 9.93
CA THR A 16 3.17 -2.34 8.46
C THR A 16 4.23 -3.32 7.94
N SER A 17 3.82 -4.22 7.05
CA SER A 17 4.71 -5.15 6.34
C SER A 17 4.62 -4.95 4.84
N ILE A 18 5.77 -4.88 4.16
CA ILE A 18 5.86 -4.66 2.71
C ILE A 18 6.60 -5.82 2.04
N GLY A 19 5.94 -6.44 1.06
CA GLY A 19 6.48 -7.52 0.25
C GLY A 19 7.58 -7.09 -0.72
N ALA A 20 8.07 -8.04 -1.51
CA ALA A 20 9.15 -7.84 -2.45
C ALA A 20 8.68 -7.16 -3.75
N ARG A 21 9.58 -6.42 -4.41
CA ARG A 21 9.34 -5.78 -5.73
C ARG A 21 8.26 -4.70 -5.70
N CYS A 22 8.03 -4.05 -4.56
CA CYS A 22 7.04 -2.97 -4.47
C CYS A 22 7.61 -1.63 -4.90
N LEU A 23 6.74 -0.72 -5.33
CA LEU A 23 7.03 0.68 -5.63
C LEU A 23 6.12 1.54 -4.77
N ILE A 24 6.68 2.27 -3.81
CA ILE A 24 5.93 3.18 -2.94
C ILE A 24 6.28 4.61 -3.32
N GLY A 25 5.28 5.36 -3.78
CA GLY A 25 5.39 6.74 -4.25
C GLY A 25 5.64 7.76 -3.15
N ALA A 26 5.97 8.98 -3.57
CA ALA A 26 6.28 10.11 -2.71
C ALA A 26 5.07 10.56 -1.89
N ALA A 27 5.31 11.19 -0.74
CA ALA A 27 4.28 11.70 0.16
C ALA A 27 3.17 10.68 0.53
N THR A 28 3.46 9.38 0.45
CA THR A 28 2.51 8.33 0.84
C THR A 28 2.50 8.15 2.36
N VAL A 29 1.36 7.77 2.91
CA VAL A 29 1.19 7.44 4.33
C VAL A 29 0.61 6.03 4.41
N ILE A 30 1.32 5.13 5.09
CA ILE A 30 0.96 3.72 5.21
C ILE A 30 1.06 3.30 6.68
N ASP A 31 -0.06 2.95 7.29
CA ASP A 31 -0.17 2.71 8.73
C ASP A 31 -0.93 1.42 9.03
N ASP A 32 -0.33 0.50 9.80
CA ASP A 32 -0.92 -0.81 10.13
C ASP A 32 -1.45 -1.58 8.91
N CYS A 33 -0.66 -1.59 7.83
CA CYS A 33 -1.03 -2.23 6.56
C CYS A 33 -0.22 -3.50 6.25
N ILE A 34 -0.83 -4.43 5.51
CA ILE A 34 -0.11 -5.55 4.89
C ILE A 34 -0.08 -5.34 3.40
N ILE A 35 1.12 -5.15 2.84
CA ILE A 35 1.35 -4.94 1.41
C ILE A 35 2.02 -6.18 0.83
N GLY A 36 1.35 -6.84 -0.11
CA GLY A 36 1.89 -7.99 -0.83
C GLY A 36 2.98 -7.62 -1.84
N ASP A 37 3.67 -8.65 -2.36
CA ASP A 37 4.63 -8.52 -3.46
C ASP A 37 4.10 -7.79 -4.71
N ALA A 38 5.02 -7.11 -5.38
CA ALA A 38 4.82 -6.44 -6.67
C ALA A 38 3.69 -5.40 -6.68
N VAL A 39 3.43 -4.78 -5.54
CA VAL A 39 2.43 -3.71 -5.40
C VAL A 39 3.03 -2.38 -5.81
N THR A 40 2.24 -1.57 -6.53
CA THR A 40 2.56 -0.16 -6.81
C THR A 40 1.59 0.72 -6.03
N ILE A 41 2.11 1.62 -5.22
CA ILE A 41 1.36 2.67 -4.55
C ILE A 41 1.85 3.99 -5.11
N GLU A 42 0.99 4.71 -5.81
CA GLU A 42 1.32 6.01 -6.40
C GLU A 42 1.33 7.14 -5.36
N ASP A 43 1.86 8.29 -5.76
CA ASP A 43 2.15 9.41 -4.87
C ASP A 43 0.92 9.90 -4.09
N GLY A 44 1.13 10.29 -2.84
CA GLY A 44 0.11 10.88 -1.97
C GLY A 44 -0.98 9.93 -1.50
N ALA A 45 -0.89 8.62 -1.75
CA ALA A 45 -1.85 7.65 -1.23
C ALA A 45 -1.74 7.50 0.30
N HIS A 46 -2.88 7.47 0.99
CA HIS A 46 -3.00 7.30 2.43
C HIS A 46 -3.77 6.02 2.76
N LEU A 47 -3.08 4.99 3.23
CA LEU A 47 -3.66 3.69 3.54
C LEU A 47 -3.48 3.38 5.02
N SER A 48 -4.54 2.90 5.65
CA SER A 48 -4.49 2.49 7.05
C SER A 48 -5.29 1.22 7.31
N HIS A 49 -4.83 0.35 8.20
CA HIS A 49 -5.55 -0.86 8.63
C HIS A 49 -6.02 -1.74 7.45
N SER A 50 -5.25 -1.79 6.38
CA SER A 50 -5.68 -2.34 5.08
C SER A 50 -4.75 -3.44 4.57
N PHE A 51 -5.31 -4.36 3.79
CA PHE A 51 -4.56 -5.40 3.10
C PHE A 51 -4.52 -5.11 1.61
N ILE A 52 -3.31 -4.96 1.05
CA ILE A 52 -3.08 -4.71 -0.37
C ILE A 52 -2.53 -6.00 -0.98
N ALA A 53 -3.33 -6.64 -1.82
CA ALA A 53 -3.01 -7.91 -2.44
C ALA A 53 -1.90 -7.80 -3.48
N HIS A 54 -1.19 -8.90 -3.69
CA HIS A 54 -0.07 -8.99 -4.63
C HIS A 54 -0.41 -8.43 -6.02
N GLY A 55 0.50 -7.63 -6.56
CA GLY A 55 0.35 -7.04 -7.89
C GLY A 55 -0.70 -5.94 -8.00
N ALA A 56 -1.31 -5.49 -6.89
CA ALA A 56 -2.27 -4.38 -6.93
C ALA A 56 -1.57 -3.05 -7.26
N THR A 57 -2.33 -2.15 -7.88
CA THR A 57 -1.93 -0.76 -8.09
C THR A 57 -2.90 0.15 -7.35
N ILE A 58 -2.38 1.02 -6.50
CA ILE A 58 -3.13 2.04 -5.78
C ILE A 58 -2.87 3.38 -6.44
N SER A 59 -3.93 4.04 -6.91
CA SER A 59 -3.83 5.31 -7.61
C SER A 59 -3.41 6.46 -6.70
N ALA A 60 -2.79 7.48 -7.29
CA ALA A 60 -2.31 8.65 -6.57
C ALA A 60 -3.43 9.31 -5.74
N GLY A 61 -3.11 9.74 -4.52
CA GLY A 61 -4.07 10.38 -3.62
C GLY A 61 -5.19 9.48 -3.07
N THR A 62 -5.16 8.16 -3.32
CA THR A 62 -6.16 7.23 -2.78
C THR A 62 -6.13 7.23 -1.26
N VAL A 63 -7.28 7.42 -0.61
CA VAL A 63 -7.42 7.34 0.86
C VAL A 63 -8.29 6.14 1.22
N LYS A 64 -7.75 5.18 1.98
CA LYS A 64 -8.47 3.99 2.44
C LYS A 64 -8.13 3.63 3.89
N ASN A 65 -9.14 3.20 4.62
CA ASN A 65 -9.03 2.72 5.99
C ASN A 65 -9.83 1.41 6.10
N GLY A 66 -9.22 0.32 6.58
CA GLY A 66 -9.95 -0.93 6.80
C GLY A 66 -10.41 -1.64 5.52
N HIS A 67 -9.59 -1.71 4.46
CA HIS A 67 -9.99 -2.31 3.18
C HIS A 67 -9.04 -3.41 2.69
N TYR A 68 -9.62 -4.38 1.99
CA TYR A 68 -8.93 -5.33 1.12
C TYR A 68 -8.90 -4.76 -0.31
N LEU A 69 -7.70 -4.47 -0.81
CA LEU A 69 -7.46 -3.88 -2.12
C LEU A 69 -6.73 -4.89 -3.00
N SER A 70 -7.23 -5.13 -4.21
CA SER A 70 -6.61 -6.00 -5.21
C SER A 70 -6.80 -5.42 -6.61
N LYS A 71 -6.25 -6.08 -7.64
CA LYS A 71 -6.45 -5.67 -9.05
C LYS A 71 -7.91 -5.55 -9.49
N LYS A 72 -8.85 -6.17 -8.77
CA LYS A 72 -10.27 -6.26 -9.17
C LYS A 72 -11.25 -5.84 -8.09
N LEU A 73 -10.83 -5.85 -6.83
CA LEU A 73 -11.71 -5.73 -5.68
C LEU A 73 -11.16 -4.65 -4.75
N ASP A 74 -12.09 -3.87 -4.23
CA ASP A 74 -11.93 -2.91 -3.16
C ASP A 74 -13.10 -3.16 -2.20
N LEU A 75 -12.81 -3.87 -1.11
CA LEU A 75 -13.81 -4.37 -0.17
C LEU A 75 -13.48 -3.91 1.24
N PRO A 76 -14.47 -3.49 2.05
CA PRO A 76 -14.22 -3.24 3.46
C PRO A 76 -13.85 -4.54 4.18
N ILE A 77 -12.91 -4.47 5.11
CA ILE A 77 -12.59 -5.54 6.06
C ILE A 77 -13.52 -5.35 7.26
N PRO A 78 -14.40 -6.32 7.56
CA PRO A 78 -15.19 -6.27 8.79
C PRO A 78 -14.26 -6.37 10.00
N LEU A 79 -14.41 -5.43 10.93
CA LEU A 79 -13.78 -5.46 12.26
C LEU A 79 -14.57 -6.37 13.21
#